data_AF-A0AAW7D4M2-F1
#
_entry.id   AF-A0AAW7D4M2-F1
#
_cell.length_a   1.000
_cell.length_b   1.000
_cell.length_c   1.000
_cell.angle_alpha   90.00
_cell.angle_beta   90.00
_cell.angle_gamma   90.00
#
_symmetry.space_group_name_H-M   'P 1'
#
loop_
_entity.id
_entity.type
_entity.pdbx_description
1 polymer ?
#
loop_
_entity_poly.entity_id
_entity_poly.type
_entity_poly.pdbx_seq_one_letter_code
_entity_poly.pdbx_strand_id
1 'polypeptide(L)'
;MKKIILLLCLVSIIDMRAQNIDSKIKETIYQFIYTENKYNDRLDWKNEAQLNLLIYVKPIYSNIEGIDVYFFRVLLKPERTYLLISQKQDIIVVGKKNKDMFEEMKELYDFLICSKEEKLNFLQCISNDLFFIYQNNLQVENSNRIKVNGKYIE
;
A
#
# COMPACT_ATOMS: atom_id res chain seq x y z
N MET A 1 42.34 -19.85 5.09
CA MET A 1 40.89 -19.59 4.96
C MET A 1 40.65 -18.10 4.79
N LYS A 2 40.57 -17.61 3.55
CA LYS A 2 40.18 -16.23 3.25
C LYS A 2 38.65 -16.21 3.11
N LYS A 3 37.96 -15.47 3.98
CA LYS A 3 36.51 -15.30 3.93
C LYS A 3 36.17 -14.48 2.70
N ILE A 4 35.72 -15.16 1.66
CA ILE A 4 35.05 -14.58 0.49
C ILE A 4 33.74 -13.97 1.03
N ILE A 5 33.72 -12.65 1.20
CA ILE A 5 32.49 -11.87 1.35
C ILE A 5 31.88 -11.81 -0.05
N LEU A 6 31.18 -12.89 -0.41
CA LEU A 6 30.30 -12.95 -1.55
C LEU A 6 28.97 -13.46 -1.00
N LEU A 7 28.26 -12.58 -0.31
CA LEU A 7 26.91 -12.87 0.15
C LEU A 7 25.99 -11.76 -0.34
N LEU A 8 25.21 -12.13 -1.36
CA LEU A 8 23.94 -11.53 -1.81
C LEU A 8 24.02 -10.37 -2.81
N CYS A 9 24.66 -10.62 -3.95
CA CYS A 9 24.15 -10.19 -5.27
C CYS A 9 22.89 -10.99 -5.69
N LEU A 10 21.98 -11.26 -4.75
CA LEU A 10 20.81 -12.12 -4.94
C LEU A 10 19.55 -11.43 -4.43
N VAL A 11 19.29 -10.21 -4.91
CA VAL A 11 17.94 -9.73 -5.22
C VAL A 11 17.99 -8.90 -6.51
N SER A 12 18.70 -9.40 -7.52
CA SER A 12 18.59 -8.86 -8.89
C SER A 12 17.44 -9.54 -9.63
N ILE A 13 16.24 -9.37 -9.07
CA ILE A 13 15.00 -9.13 -9.82
C ILE A 13 14.27 -8.08 -8.98
N ILE A 14 14.87 -6.89 -8.87
CA ILE A 14 14.06 -5.70 -8.66
C ILE A 14 13.16 -5.67 -9.90
N ASP A 15 11.87 -5.97 -9.71
CA ASP A 15 10.83 -5.89 -10.72
C ASP A 15 11.14 -4.70 -11.66
N MET A 16 11.65 -4.97 -12.87
CA MET A 16 11.85 -3.93 -13.89
C MET A 16 10.51 -3.25 -14.26
N ARG A 17 9.38 -3.78 -13.77
CA ARG A 17 8.06 -3.14 -13.81
C ARG A 17 7.90 -1.95 -12.87
N ALA A 18 8.77 -1.75 -11.87
CA ALA A 18 8.72 -0.56 -11.00
C ALA A 18 9.21 0.72 -11.70
N GLN A 19 9.77 0.64 -12.91
CA GLN A 19 10.38 1.78 -13.60
C GLN A 19 9.39 2.67 -14.39
N ASN A 20 8.15 2.22 -14.64
CA ASN A 20 7.12 3.00 -15.35
C ASN A 20 5.87 3.26 -14.49
N ILE A 21 6.04 3.51 -13.19
CA ILE A 21 4.94 4.01 -12.36
C ILE A 21 4.73 5.49 -12.69
N ASP A 22 3.49 5.86 -12.99
CA ASP A 22 3.09 7.24 -13.28
C ASP A 22 3.56 8.20 -12.17
N SER A 23 4.14 9.34 -12.59
CA SER A 23 4.72 10.32 -11.67
C SER A 23 3.69 10.89 -10.68
N LYS A 24 2.43 11.05 -11.11
CA LYS A 24 1.32 11.50 -10.25
C LYS A 24 0.98 10.47 -9.18
N ILE A 25 1.04 9.18 -9.52
CA ILE A 25 0.85 8.09 -8.54
C ILE A 25 1.98 8.12 -7.51
N LYS A 26 3.24 8.26 -7.94
CA LYS A 26 4.37 8.38 -7.02
C LYS A 26 4.23 9.58 -6.10
N GLU A 27 3.90 10.75 -6.65
CA GLU A 27 3.70 11.97 -5.87
C GLU A 27 2.58 11.79 -4.83
N THR A 28 1.47 11.17 -5.23
CA THR A 28 0.34 10.87 -4.32
C THR A 28 0.77 9.97 -3.17
N ILE A 29 1.55 8.91 -3.46
CA ILE A 29 2.10 8.00 -2.44
C ILE A 29 3.00 8.76 -1.48
N TYR A 30 3.88 9.63 -1.99
CA TYR A 30 4.82 10.39 -1.18
C TYR A 30 4.12 11.36 -0.24
N GLN A 31 3.15 12.12 -0.76
CA GLN A 31 2.31 13.02 0.03
C GLN A 31 1.54 12.25 1.11
N PHE A 32 0.97 11.08 0.76
CA PHE A 32 0.24 10.25 1.70
C PHE A 32 1.14 9.74 2.85
N ILE A 33 2.32 9.18 2.54
CA ILE A 33 3.28 8.70 3.55
C ILE A 33 3.71 9.83 4.49
N TYR A 34 3.91 11.04 3.95
CA TYR A 34 4.23 12.22 4.75
C TYR A 34 3.11 12.52 5.76
N THR A 35 1.86 12.60 5.30
CA THR A 35 0.70 12.87 6.15
C THR A 35 0.50 11.80 7.21
N GLU A 36 0.58 10.51 6.85
CA GLU A 36 0.30 9.39 7.76
C GLU A 36 1.35 9.21 8.86
N ASN A 37 2.63 9.37 8.50
CA ASN A 37 3.72 9.06 9.42
C ASN A 37 4.23 10.29 10.18
N LYS A 38 3.82 11.51 9.79
CA LYS A 38 4.34 12.77 10.36
C LYS A 38 5.86 12.69 10.54
N TYR A 39 6.58 12.15 9.56
CA TYR A 39 8.02 12.04 9.65
C TYR A 39 8.58 13.41 9.97
N ASN A 40 9.44 13.48 11.00
CA ASN A 40 10.16 14.67 11.43
C ASN A 40 10.59 15.51 10.21
N ASP A 41 10.61 16.83 10.36
CA ASP A 41 10.94 17.87 9.37
C ASP A 41 12.31 17.74 8.66
N ARG A 42 12.97 16.59 8.75
CA ARG A 42 14.30 16.24 8.24
C ARG A 42 14.30 15.54 6.87
N LEU A 43 13.14 15.16 6.33
CA LEU A 43 13.03 14.58 4.99
C LEU A 43 12.62 15.65 3.99
N ASP A 44 13.41 15.83 2.93
CA ASP A 44 13.09 16.75 1.85
C ASP A 44 12.15 16.05 0.85
N TRP A 45 10.86 16.30 1.00
CA TRP A 45 9.80 15.72 0.17
C TRP A 45 9.82 16.16 -1.30
N LYS A 46 10.67 17.14 -1.64
CA LYS A 46 10.90 17.56 -3.02
C LYS A 46 12.07 16.78 -3.66
N ASN A 47 12.79 15.97 -2.90
CA ASN A 47 13.89 15.16 -3.41
C ASN A 47 13.43 13.75 -3.81
N GLU A 48 13.03 13.62 -5.09
CA GLU A 48 12.52 12.35 -5.64
C GLU A 48 13.53 11.20 -5.53
N ALA A 49 14.83 11.48 -5.68
CA ALA A 49 15.88 10.46 -5.58
C ALA A 49 15.95 9.89 -4.15
N GLN A 50 15.80 10.73 -3.13
CA GLN A 50 15.74 10.29 -1.75
C GLN A 50 14.47 9.46 -1.48
N LEU A 51 13.31 9.89 -1.98
CA LEU A 51 12.04 9.18 -1.76
C LEU A 51 11.99 7.82 -2.47
N ASN A 52 12.54 7.71 -3.68
CA ASN A 52 12.67 6.43 -4.40
C ASN A 52 13.53 5.40 -3.64
N LEU A 53 14.45 5.84 -2.77
CA LEU A 53 15.24 4.95 -1.91
C LEU A 53 14.54 4.57 -0.59
N LEU A 54 13.54 5.36 -0.18
CA LEU A 54 12.87 5.22 1.10
C LEU A 54 11.52 4.52 1.00
N ILE A 55 10.86 4.62 -0.14
CA ILE A 55 9.51 4.11 -0.33
C ILE A 55 9.55 3.02 -1.38
N TYR A 56 9.15 1.82 -0.97
CA TYR A 56 8.90 0.71 -1.86
C TYR A 56 7.53 0.85 -2.46
N VAL A 57 7.44 0.75 -3.78
CA VAL A 57 6.16 0.71 -4.53
C VAL A 57 6.20 -0.47 -5.49
N LYS A 58 5.12 -1.25 -5.52
CA LYS A 58 4.96 -2.41 -6.39
C LYS A 58 3.57 -2.39 -7.04
N PRO A 59 3.47 -2.41 -8.38
CA PRO A 59 2.18 -2.59 -9.04
C PRO A 59 1.64 -4.01 -8.79
N ILE A 60 0.34 -4.10 -8.51
CA ILE A 60 -0.41 -5.34 -8.35
C ILE A 60 -1.36 -5.47 -9.54
N TYR A 61 -1.49 -6.69 -10.04
CA TYR A 61 -2.42 -6.97 -11.13
C TYR A 61 -3.87 -6.85 -10.65
N SER A 62 -4.66 -6.06 -11.38
CA SER A 62 -6.11 -6.03 -11.28
C SER A 62 -6.72 -6.88 -12.39
N ASN A 63 -7.75 -7.64 -12.05
CA ASN A 63 -8.55 -8.39 -13.03
C ASN A 63 -9.60 -7.51 -13.75
N ILE A 64 -9.70 -6.23 -13.40
CA ILE A 64 -10.63 -5.27 -14.02
C ILE A 64 -9.85 -4.21 -14.80
N GLU A 65 -10.27 -3.98 -16.04
CA GLU A 65 -9.74 -2.93 -16.90
C GLU A 65 -9.99 -1.52 -16.32
N GLY A 66 -8.97 -0.67 -16.40
CA GLY A 66 -9.05 0.72 -15.93
C GLY A 66 -8.93 0.88 -14.41
N ILE A 67 -8.54 -0.18 -13.69
CA ILE A 67 -8.19 -0.12 -12.27
C ILE A 67 -6.72 -0.47 -12.10
N ASP A 68 -5.95 0.49 -11.59
CA ASP A 68 -4.55 0.29 -11.25
C ASP A 68 -4.41 0.12 -9.73
N VAL A 69 -3.60 -0.85 -9.32
CA VAL A 69 -3.38 -1.16 -7.90
C VAL A 69 -1.89 -1.11 -7.61
N TYR A 70 -1.52 -0.41 -6.54
CA TYR A 70 -0.14 -0.26 -6.11
C TYR A 70 -0.01 -0.58 -4.62
N PHE A 71 0.80 -1.58 -4.30
CA PHE A 71 1.26 -1.79 -2.93
C PHE A 71 2.41 -0.83 -2.63
N PHE A 72 2.41 -0.21 -1.46
CA PHE A 72 3.54 0.61 -1.04
C PHE A 72 3.78 0.63 0.46
N ARG A 73 5.04 0.88 0.84
CA ARG A 73 5.50 1.01 2.24
C ARG A 73 6.83 1.74 2.36
N VAL A 74 7.15 2.22 3.56
CA VAL A 74 8.50 2.71 3.88
C VAL A 74 9.46 1.53 4.05
N LEU A 75 10.68 1.64 3.52
CA LEU A 75 11.70 0.59 3.54
C LEU A 75 12.48 0.52 4.86
N LEU A 76 12.93 1.66 5.39
CA LEU A 76 13.82 1.69 6.55
C LEU A 76 13.15 1.28 7.86
N LYS A 77 11.84 1.50 7.96
CA LYS A 77 11.02 1.09 9.11
C LYS A 77 9.60 0.80 8.61
N PRO A 78 9.34 -0.40 8.06
CA PRO A 78 8.05 -0.75 7.47
C PRO A 78 7.02 -1.02 8.57
N GLU A 79 6.70 0.00 9.39
CA GLU A 79 5.67 -0.11 10.44
C GLU A 79 4.29 -0.33 9.85
N ARG A 80 4.09 0.16 8.61
CA ARG A 80 2.81 0.12 7.91
C ARG A 80 3.00 -0.12 6.44
N THR A 81 1.99 -0.72 5.86
CA THR A 81 1.86 -1.08 4.46
C THR A 81 0.48 -0.64 3.95
N TYR A 82 0.39 -0.36 2.65
CA TYR A 82 -0.78 0.30 2.08
C TYR A 82 -1.05 -0.20 0.68
N LEU A 83 -2.31 -0.05 0.25
CA LEU A 83 -2.72 -0.17 -1.15
C LEU A 83 -3.23 1.17 -1.63
N LEU A 84 -2.71 1.63 -2.77
CA LEU A 84 -3.31 2.70 -3.56
C LEU A 84 -4.08 2.04 -4.71
N ILE A 85 -5.35 2.39 -4.85
CA ILE A 85 -6.18 1.97 -5.97
C ILE A 85 -6.56 3.23 -6.75
N SER A 86 -6.27 3.23 -8.05
CA SER A 86 -6.61 4.30 -8.98
C SER A 86 -7.64 3.78 -9.98
N GLN A 87 -8.70 4.55 -10.20
CA GLN A 87 -9.67 4.29 -11.25
C GLN A 87 -10.08 5.61 -11.89
N LYS A 88 -9.95 5.70 -13.22
CA LYS A 88 -10.12 6.95 -13.98
C LYS A 88 -9.18 8.06 -13.47
N GLN A 89 -9.69 9.06 -12.76
CA GLN A 89 -8.93 10.17 -12.19
C GLN A 89 -8.93 10.17 -10.66
N ASP A 90 -9.67 9.24 -10.05
CA ASP A 90 -9.87 9.16 -8.61
C ASP A 90 -8.93 8.11 -8.00
N ILE A 91 -8.54 8.35 -6.75
CA ILE A 91 -7.62 7.51 -6.00
C ILE A 91 -8.20 7.24 -4.61
N ILE A 92 -8.14 5.99 -4.17
CA ILE A 92 -8.37 5.60 -2.78
C ILE A 92 -7.13 4.90 -2.22
N VAL A 93 -6.87 5.10 -0.93
CA VAL A 93 -5.80 4.42 -0.20
C VAL A 93 -6.39 3.61 0.94
N VAL A 94 -5.94 2.37 1.07
CA VAL A 94 -6.34 1.40 2.09
C VAL A 94 -5.18 1.11 3.05
N GLY A 95 -5.49 0.87 4.32
CA GLY A 95 -4.52 0.67 5.40
C GLY A 95 -4.27 1.93 6.23
N LYS A 96 -5.13 2.94 6.17
CA LYS A 96 -4.98 4.24 6.85
C LYS A 96 -4.96 4.08 8.37
N LYS A 97 -4.15 4.88 9.06
CA LYS A 97 -3.94 4.77 10.50
C LYS A 97 -5.20 4.93 11.32
N ASN A 98 -6.06 5.87 10.96
CA ASN A 98 -7.22 6.24 11.76
C ASN A 98 -8.54 5.65 11.25
N LYS A 99 -8.47 4.56 10.48
CA LYS A 99 -9.66 3.98 9.84
C LYS A 99 -9.83 2.50 10.17
N ASP A 100 -11.08 2.09 10.28
CA ASP A 100 -11.47 0.70 10.52
C ASP A 100 -11.45 -0.10 9.21
N MET A 101 -11.09 -1.39 9.29
CA MET A 101 -11.05 -2.28 8.12
C MET A 101 -12.40 -2.34 7.41
N PHE A 102 -13.51 -2.46 8.15
CA PHE A 102 -14.84 -2.56 7.57
C PHE A 102 -15.22 -1.27 6.83
N GLU A 103 -14.90 -0.10 7.42
CA GLU A 103 -15.11 1.20 6.79
C GLU A 103 -14.28 1.35 5.51
N GLU A 104 -13.02 0.90 5.53
CA GLU A 104 -12.18 0.89 4.33
C GLU A 104 -12.71 -0.03 3.24
N MET A 105 -13.20 -1.22 3.60
CA MET A 105 -13.74 -2.16 2.64
C MET A 105 -15.04 -1.65 2.02
N LYS A 106 -15.89 -1.01 2.81
CA LYS A 106 -17.11 -0.35 2.31
C LYS A 106 -16.77 0.78 1.35
N GLU A 107 -15.86 1.68 1.72
CA GLU A 107 -15.46 2.77 0.83
C GLU A 107 -14.77 2.27 -0.44
N LEU A 108 -13.94 1.22 -0.36
CA LEU A 108 -13.36 0.61 -1.54
C LEU A 108 -14.44 0.02 -2.45
N TYR A 109 -15.42 -0.70 -1.89
CA TYR A 109 -16.54 -1.23 -2.66
C TYR A 109 -17.34 -0.11 -3.35
N ASP A 110 -17.59 1.01 -2.66
CA ASP A 110 -18.32 2.16 -3.20
C ASP A 110 -17.50 2.95 -4.23
N PHE A 111 -16.18 3.03 -4.06
CA PHE A 111 -15.24 3.67 -4.99
C PHE A 111 -15.22 3.00 -6.36
N LEU A 112 -15.35 1.67 -6.42
CA LEU A 112 -15.27 0.92 -7.68
C LEU A 112 -16.46 1.26 -8.60
N ILE A 113 -16.16 1.80 -9.78
CA ILE A 113 -17.14 2.15 -10.81
C ILE A 113 -17.24 1.02 -11.84
N CYS A 114 -17.77 -0.12 -11.40
CA CYS A 114 -17.99 -1.32 -12.21
C CYS A 114 -19.22 -2.10 -11.72
N SER A 115 -19.57 -3.20 -12.40
CA SER A 115 -20.70 -4.04 -12.00
C SER A 115 -20.47 -4.67 -10.61
N LYS A 116 -21.56 -5.07 -9.95
CA LYS A 116 -21.48 -5.75 -8.63
C LYS A 116 -20.62 -7.02 -8.68
N GLU A 117 -20.71 -7.79 -9.76
CA GLU A 117 -19.92 -9.00 -9.95
C GLU A 117 -18.43 -8.68 -10.04
N GLU A 118 -18.06 -7.67 -10.84
CA GLU A 118 -16.68 -7.20 -10.94
C GLU A 118 -16.16 -6.70 -9.59
N LYS A 119 -16.95 -5.92 -8.84
CA LYS A 119 -16.55 -5.47 -7.49
C LYS A 119 -16.16 -6.64 -6.59
N LEU A 120 -16.98 -7.70 -6.56
CA LEU A 120 -16.70 -8.88 -5.75
C LEU A 120 -15.46 -9.64 -6.24
N ASN A 121 -15.33 -9.80 -7.56
CA ASN A 121 -14.16 -10.45 -8.18
C ASN A 121 -12.87 -9.68 -7.90
N PHE A 122 -12.91 -8.35 -7.90
CA PHE A 122 -11.76 -7.51 -7.57
C PHE A 122 -11.39 -7.65 -6.10
N LEU A 123 -12.35 -7.51 -5.20
CA LEU A 123 -12.10 -7.66 -3.76
C LEU A 123 -11.53 -9.05 -3.44
N GLN A 124 -12.00 -10.10 -4.11
CA GLN A 124 -11.42 -11.43 -4.01
C GLN A 124 -9.97 -11.46 -4.53
N CYS A 125 -9.69 -10.83 -5.67
CA CYS A 125 -8.36 -10.75 -6.27
C CYS A 125 -7.33 -10.11 -5.33
N ILE A 126 -7.69 -9.00 -4.66
CA ILE A 126 -6.78 -8.25 -3.78
C ILE A 126 -6.87 -8.66 -2.31
N SER A 127 -7.69 -9.66 -1.96
CA SER A 127 -7.97 -10.05 -0.56
C SER A 127 -6.72 -10.46 0.22
N ASN A 128 -5.76 -11.13 -0.42
CA ASN A 128 -4.50 -11.52 0.20
C ASN A 128 -3.63 -10.31 0.55
N ASP A 129 -3.52 -9.33 -0.35
CA ASP A 129 -2.77 -8.10 -0.11
C ASP A 129 -3.43 -7.25 0.98
N LEU A 130 -4.76 -7.18 0.98
CA LEU A 130 -5.54 -6.54 2.04
C LEU A 130 -5.30 -7.21 3.39
N PHE A 131 -5.40 -8.53 3.46
CA PHE A 131 -5.15 -9.28 4.69
C PHE A 131 -3.71 -9.06 5.20
N PHE A 132 -2.73 -9.13 4.31
CA PHE A 132 -1.33 -8.83 4.63
C PHE A 132 -1.18 -7.42 5.19
N ILE A 133 -1.83 -6.42 4.56
CA ILE A 133 -1.79 -5.04 5.03
C ILE A 133 -2.36 -4.90 6.43
N TYR A 134 -3.54 -5.46 6.66
CA TYR A 134 -4.16 -5.39 7.97
C TYR A 134 -3.30 -6.12 8.99
N GLN A 135 -2.83 -7.34 8.73
CA GLN A 135 -1.96 -8.06 9.65
C GLN A 135 -0.68 -7.28 10.00
N ASN A 136 0.01 -6.71 9.02
CA ASN A 136 1.26 -5.98 9.25
C ASN A 136 1.02 -4.62 9.92
N ASN A 137 -0.12 -3.97 9.66
CA ASN A 137 -0.50 -2.72 10.31
C ASN A 137 -1.09 -2.95 11.72
N LEU A 138 -1.45 -4.20 12.07
CA LEU A 138 -1.98 -4.65 13.37
C LEU A 138 -0.92 -5.27 14.30
N GLN A 139 0.26 -5.64 13.79
CA GLN A 139 1.38 -6.13 14.62
C GLN A 139 2.08 -5.04 15.45
N VAL A 140 1.60 -3.79 15.37
CA VAL A 140 1.75 -2.79 16.44
C VAL A 140 0.57 -3.00 17.41
N GLU A 141 0.73 -3.94 18.36
CA GLU A 141 -0.21 -4.27 19.44
C GLU A 141 -1.66 -3.77 19.26
N ASN A 142 -2.48 -4.48 18.48
CA ASN A 142 -3.92 -4.62 18.75
C ASN A 142 -4.55 -5.63 17.79
N SER A 143 -4.94 -6.78 18.33
CA SER A 143 -5.74 -7.81 17.67
C SER A 143 -7.17 -7.38 17.32
N ASN A 144 -7.61 -6.17 17.70
CA ASN A 144 -9.02 -5.81 17.65
C ASN A 144 -9.25 -4.54 16.82
N ARG A 145 -9.27 -4.62 15.48
CA ARG A 145 -9.78 -3.52 14.61
C ARG A 145 -10.90 -3.99 13.67
N ILE A 146 -11.71 -4.92 14.14
CA ILE A 146 -13.06 -5.10 13.60
C ILE A 146 -13.99 -4.36 14.54
N LYS A 147 -14.41 -3.15 14.20
CA LYS A 147 -15.56 -2.52 14.85
C LYS A 147 -16.84 -2.93 14.15
N VAL A 148 -17.66 -3.76 14.78
CA VAL A 148 -19.06 -3.92 14.36
C VAL A 148 -19.90 -2.96 15.19
N ASN A 149 -20.57 -2.02 14.52
CA ASN A 149 -21.38 -0.97 15.16
C ASN A 149 -20.61 -0.13 16.20
N GLY A 150 -19.36 0.22 15.89
CA GLY A 150 -18.52 1.07 16.76
C GLY A 150 -17.87 0.34 17.95
N LYS A 151 -18.09 -0.97 18.10
CA LYS A 151 -17.48 -1.78 19.17
C LYS A 151 -16.49 -2.78 18.60
N TYR A 152 -15.31 -2.84 19.20
CA TYR A 152 -14.29 -3.82 18.87
C TYR A 152 -14.77 -5.23 19.19
N ILE A 153 -14.58 -6.15 18.25
CA ILE A 153 -14.76 -7.59 18.46
C ILE A 153 -13.42 -8.16 18.95
N GLU A 154 -13.48 -8.93 20.03
CA GLU A 154 -12.38 -9.80 20.53
C GLU A 154 -12.26 -11.08 19.72
#